data_AF-A0A4Q9PJC0-F1
#
_entry.id   AF-A0A4Q9PJC0-F1
#
_cell.length_a   1.000
_cell.length_b   1.000
_cell.length_c   1.000
_cell.angle_alpha   90.00
_cell.angle_beta   90.00
_cell.angle_gamma   90.00
#
_symmetry.space_group_name_H-M   'P 1'
#
loop_
_entity.id
_entity.type
_entity.pdbx_description
1 polymer ?
#
loop_
_entity_poly.entity_id
_entity_poly.type
_entity_poly.pdbx_seq_one_letter_code
_entity_poly.pdbx_strand_id
1 'polypeptide(L)'
;MSTFLAAPRAFVESIYPYSSGQDSGLSNEQHVRSTDSQGCNRIAKKMDIAQVEVQLPLPRSWDPYVMQEVELVYGGCAEGSALSGSSQDTTTWSEDGQLLVQIDRDVYLFLRDQADIDAVVRAFARGILGFRHVHVEVHCPRTLRTFCDALAREAFAPQVINKFRSLKLVLSTSLRSTPDDVSVAFRSLTDLKHAQLLLPAFHRRGLCLPHKQPIRSLTTESFTIRSLRGPAPPLVNLSVNTTLEDEKALCASINRLFEHSLVRLRILRQYEPCAKHTGPSPARTCFLLYLPHLVYLELRDTALLRDSGLGQVDLISQAPWIHYAPRNLPKLKLLLWAPPWHQYLEYAPRIYAQSIAAYQEDLSLVLRPVHLVMCESQTEGFLSYPLPDGTYRHGRESSVYVDEDGWRR
;
A
#
# COMPACT_ATOMS: atom_id res chain seq x y z
N MET A 1 -26.10 49.06 -42.84
CA MET A 1 -26.57 49.83 -41.67
C MET A 1 -26.38 48.97 -40.45
N SER A 2 -25.57 49.40 -39.48
CA SER A 2 -25.14 48.56 -38.35
C SER A 2 -24.81 49.42 -37.12
N THR A 3 -25.73 49.51 -36.16
CA THR A 3 -25.56 50.19 -34.84
C THR A 3 -26.79 49.89 -33.96
N PHE A 4 -26.75 49.87 -32.62
CA PHE A 4 -25.69 49.54 -31.63
C PHE A 4 -26.37 49.37 -30.25
N LEU A 5 -25.57 49.31 -29.17
CA LEU A 5 -25.91 49.32 -27.72
C LEU A 5 -26.19 47.94 -27.10
N ALA A 6 -25.64 47.62 -25.91
CA ALA A 6 -24.48 48.18 -25.22
C ALA A 6 -23.92 47.14 -24.22
N ALA A 7 -22.64 47.25 -23.86
CA ALA A 7 -21.99 46.43 -22.83
C ALA A 7 -21.22 47.31 -21.84
N PRO A 8 -21.04 46.89 -20.57
CA PRO A 8 -20.00 47.42 -19.71
C PRO A 8 -18.67 46.69 -19.94
N ARG A 9 -17.57 47.44 -20.09
CA ARG A 9 -16.19 46.95 -19.91
C ARG A 9 -15.92 46.95 -18.39
N ALA A 10 -15.47 45.85 -17.79
CA ALA A 10 -14.11 45.29 -17.82
C ALA A 10 -13.06 46.17 -17.11
N PHE A 11 -12.28 45.55 -16.21
CA PHE A 11 -10.87 45.87 -16.04
C PHE A 11 -10.11 44.61 -15.60
N VAL A 12 -8.85 44.53 -16.01
CA VAL A 12 -7.89 43.49 -15.62
C VAL A 12 -6.64 44.21 -15.17
N GLU A 13 -6.11 43.88 -14.00
CA GLU A 13 -4.65 43.92 -13.81
C GLU A 13 -4.21 43.05 -12.64
N SER A 14 -2.93 42.68 -12.67
CA SER A 14 -2.24 41.84 -11.70
C SER A 14 -1.22 42.69 -10.92
N ILE A 15 -0.63 42.13 -9.86
CA ILE A 15 0.80 42.16 -9.48
C ILE A 15 0.98 41.86 -7.97
N TYR A 16 2.15 41.37 -7.62
CA TYR A 16 2.63 41.11 -6.25
C TYR A 16 2.67 42.38 -5.37
N PRO A 17 2.92 42.22 -4.07
CA PRO A 17 4.10 42.90 -3.55
C PRO A 17 5.05 41.98 -2.76
N TYR A 18 6.35 42.23 -2.91
CA TYR A 18 7.41 41.61 -2.10
C TYR A 18 8.63 42.54 -2.05
N SER A 19 8.77 43.40 -1.03
CA SER A 19 10.05 44.00 -0.63
C SER A 19 9.99 44.87 0.65
N SER A 20 10.93 44.62 1.58
CA SER A 20 11.71 45.57 2.43
C SER A 20 11.08 46.81 3.09
N GLY A 21 11.47 47.09 4.36
CA GLY A 21 11.57 48.51 4.82
C GLY A 21 11.51 48.86 6.32
N GLN A 22 12.44 48.36 7.15
CA GLN A 22 13.00 48.95 8.39
C GLN A 22 12.17 49.80 9.41
N ASP A 23 12.31 49.38 10.68
CA ASP A 23 12.69 50.17 11.87
C ASP A 23 11.90 51.41 12.35
N SER A 24 11.04 51.19 13.37
CA SER A 24 10.98 51.95 14.66
C SER A 24 9.80 51.46 15.52
N GLY A 25 9.79 51.52 16.85
CA GLY A 25 10.88 51.82 17.79
C GLY A 25 10.37 52.48 19.09
N LEU A 26 10.36 51.74 20.22
CA LEU A 26 10.01 52.20 21.59
C LEU A 26 8.53 52.66 21.77
N SER A 27 7.97 52.87 22.96
CA SER A 27 8.07 52.15 24.26
C SER A 27 6.91 52.62 25.17
N ASN A 28 6.47 51.79 26.14
CA ASN A 28 6.25 52.15 27.56
C ASN A 28 5.35 51.15 28.31
N GLU A 29 5.39 51.23 29.64
CA GLU A 29 4.86 50.27 30.62
C GLU A 29 3.66 50.85 31.43
N GLN A 30 3.25 50.11 32.49
CA GLN A 30 2.50 50.56 33.69
C GLN A 30 0.97 50.73 33.59
N HIS A 31 0.17 50.48 34.65
CA HIS A 31 0.22 49.43 35.69
C HIS A 31 -1.07 49.39 36.57
N VAL A 32 -1.40 48.19 37.11
CA VAL A 32 -2.02 47.95 38.46
C VAL A 32 -3.53 48.21 38.72
N ARG A 33 -4.12 47.30 39.55
CA ARG A 33 -5.48 47.26 40.21
C ARG A 33 -6.69 46.93 39.31
N SER A 34 -7.64 46.03 39.59
CA SER A 34 -8.21 45.36 40.81
C SER A 34 -9.12 46.24 41.69
N THR A 35 -10.26 45.81 42.23
CA THR A 35 -11.01 44.52 42.22
C THR A 35 -12.24 44.62 41.28
N ASP A 36 -13.37 43.88 41.27
CA ASP A 36 -14.00 42.72 41.99
C ASP A 36 -14.71 41.86 40.91
N SER A 37 -15.04 40.56 41.00
CA SER A 37 -15.75 39.70 41.98
C SER A 37 -17.30 39.72 41.90
N GLN A 38 -17.90 38.52 42.03
CA GLN A 38 -19.33 38.15 41.89
C GLN A 38 -19.94 38.19 40.47
N GLY A 39 -20.73 37.16 40.12
CA GLY A 39 -21.71 37.25 39.01
C GLY A 39 -21.66 36.24 37.85
N CYS A 40 -21.58 34.92 38.12
CA CYS A 40 -22.34 33.86 37.40
C CYS A 40 -21.80 32.45 37.73
N ASN A 41 -22.46 31.77 38.65
CA ASN A 41 -22.30 30.33 38.88
C ASN A 41 -23.68 29.73 39.15
N ARG A 42 -23.92 28.48 38.75
CA ARG A 42 -25.22 27.93 38.25
C ARG A 42 -25.52 28.43 36.82
N ILE A 43 -25.99 27.62 35.87
CA ILE A 43 -26.61 26.29 36.01
C ILE A 43 -25.70 25.20 35.41
N ALA A 44 -24.97 24.47 36.26
CA ALA A 44 -24.45 23.16 35.92
C ALA A 44 -25.46 22.10 36.39
N LYS A 45 -26.41 21.72 35.52
CA LYS A 45 -27.28 20.56 35.77
C LYS A 45 -26.68 19.34 35.08
N LYS A 46 -26.42 18.29 35.87
CA LYS A 46 -26.10 16.94 35.39
C LYS A 46 -27.08 16.53 34.29
N MET A 47 -26.57 16.23 33.11
CA MET A 47 -26.94 14.99 32.46
C MET A 47 -25.82 14.01 32.82
N ASP A 48 -26.14 13.02 33.63
CA ASP A 48 -25.22 11.93 33.90
C ASP A 48 -25.09 11.11 32.60
N ILE A 49 -24.04 11.38 31.82
CA ILE A 49 -23.63 10.51 30.73
C ILE A 49 -23.14 9.22 31.39
N ALA A 50 -24.05 8.27 31.53
CA ALA A 50 -23.68 6.90 31.83
C ALA A 50 -22.61 6.47 30.82
N GLN A 51 -21.51 5.89 31.31
CA GLN A 51 -20.52 5.26 30.44
C GLN A 51 -21.16 4.02 29.83
N VAL A 52 -21.90 4.22 28.75
CA VAL A 52 -22.18 3.17 27.78
C VAL A 52 -20.84 2.87 27.13
N GLU A 53 -20.13 1.91 27.68
CA GLU A 53 -19.08 1.21 26.94
C GLU A 53 -19.76 0.55 25.74
N VAL A 54 -19.79 1.28 24.62
CA VAL A 54 -20.13 0.70 23.33
C VAL A 54 -18.99 -0.25 23.00
N GLN A 55 -19.16 -1.51 23.39
CA GLN A 55 -18.35 -2.62 22.91
C GLN A 55 -18.53 -2.71 21.40
N LEU A 56 -17.67 -1.99 20.68
CA LEU A 56 -17.47 -2.19 19.26
C LEU A 56 -17.16 -3.68 19.06
N PRO A 57 -17.90 -4.41 18.23
CA PRO A 57 -17.56 -5.79 17.93
C PRO A 57 -16.21 -5.78 17.20
N LEU A 58 -15.16 -6.16 17.91
CA LEU A 58 -13.84 -6.40 17.31
C LEU A 58 -14.02 -7.37 16.15
N PRO A 59 -13.52 -7.07 14.95
CA PRO A 59 -13.67 -7.95 13.80
C PRO A 59 -12.99 -9.29 14.12
N ARG A 60 -13.78 -10.37 14.12
CA ARG A 60 -13.33 -11.73 14.47
C ARG A 60 -12.46 -12.35 13.37
N SER A 61 -11.23 -11.87 13.27
CA SER A 61 -10.12 -12.58 12.66
C SER A 61 -8.79 -12.04 13.16
N TRP A 62 -8.39 -12.47 14.36
CA TRP A 62 -7.01 -12.66 14.84
C TRP A 62 -7.08 -13.24 16.26
N ASP A 63 -6.99 -14.57 16.37
CA ASP A 63 -6.74 -15.24 17.67
C ASP A 63 -5.22 -15.40 17.84
N PRO A 64 -4.56 -14.63 18.72
CA PRO A 64 -3.25 -15.01 19.25
C PRO A 64 -3.43 -16.12 20.30
N TYR A 65 -2.60 -17.16 20.22
CA TYR A 65 -2.56 -18.34 21.09
C TYR A 65 -3.69 -19.38 20.92
N VAL A 66 -3.46 -20.34 20.03
CA VAL A 66 -3.31 -21.75 20.46
C VAL A 66 -1.98 -22.32 19.95
N MET A 67 -0.87 -21.69 20.35
CA MET A 67 0.37 -22.44 20.57
C MET A 67 0.18 -23.13 21.92
N GLN A 68 -0.22 -24.40 21.93
CA GLN A 68 -0.04 -25.20 23.14
C GLN A 68 1.46 -25.34 23.37
N GLU A 69 1.92 -24.93 24.55
CA GLU A 69 3.23 -25.35 25.04
C GLU A 69 3.18 -26.87 25.20
N VAL A 70 3.75 -27.60 24.24
CA VAL A 70 3.99 -29.02 24.38
C VAL A 70 5.11 -29.18 25.40
N GLU A 71 4.75 -29.41 26.66
CA GLU A 71 5.70 -29.79 27.70
C GLU A 71 6.57 -30.95 27.18
N LEU A 72 7.88 -30.73 27.15
CA LEU A 72 8.86 -31.75 26.74
C LEU A 72 8.98 -32.80 27.85
N VAL A 73 7.99 -33.70 27.89
CA VAL A 73 8.00 -34.90 28.72
C VAL A 73 9.20 -35.75 28.30
N TYR A 74 10.25 -35.75 29.12
CA TYR A 74 11.40 -36.63 28.96
C TYR A 74 10.96 -38.10 29.08
N GLY A 75 10.67 -38.74 27.94
CA GLY A 75 10.30 -40.14 27.82
C GLY A 75 11.27 -40.87 26.89
N GLY A 76 11.89 -41.95 27.39
CA GLY A 76 12.89 -42.72 26.65
C GLY A 76 12.34 -43.69 25.60
N CYS A 77 13.27 -44.18 24.78
CA CYS A 77 13.14 -45.16 23.70
C CYS A 77 11.99 -46.19 23.77
N ALA A 78 11.25 -46.33 22.66
CA ALA A 78 10.65 -47.59 22.22
C ALA A 78 10.59 -47.64 20.69
N GLU A 79 10.73 -48.83 20.10
CA GLU A 79 10.60 -49.09 18.66
C GLU A 79 9.15 -49.43 18.27
N GLY A 80 8.75 -49.20 17.02
CA GLY A 80 7.70 -50.02 16.41
C GLY A 80 6.73 -49.39 15.39
N SER A 81 6.54 -50.13 14.29
CA SER A 81 5.42 -50.03 13.33
C SER A 81 5.36 -48.81 12.39
N ALA A 82 4.52 -48.93 11.37
CA ALA A 82 4.48 -48.04 10.19
C ALA A 82 3.06 -47.89 9.62
N LEU A 83 2.94 -47.00 8.62
CA LEU A 83 1.79 -46.76 7.73
C LEU A 83 0.54 -46.11 8.34
N SER A 84 0.39 -44.80 8.09
CA SER A 84 -0.76 -44.29 7.33
C SER A 84 -0.40 -42.92 6.72
N GLY A 85 -1.07 -42.54 5.62
CA GLY A 85 -0.72 -41.34 4.86
C GLY A 85 -1.43 -40.09 5.36
N SER A 86 -0.68 -39.13 5.89
CA SER A 86 -1.05 -37.72 5.98
C SER A 86 0.05 -36.85 5.35
N SER A 87 -0.31 -35.65 4.88
CA SER A 87 0.68 -34.63 4.51
C SER A 87 1.32 -34.09 5.78
N GLN A 88 2.45 -34.69 6.18
CA GLN A 88 3.19 -34.27 7.37
C GLN A 88 3.94 -32.97 7.07
N ASP A 89 3.44 -31.86 7.63
CA ASP A 89 4.19 -30.61 7.78
C ASP A 89 5.44 -30.88 8.64
N THR A 90 6.56 -31.11 7.96
CA THR A 90 7.82 -31.47 8.61
C THR A 90 8.57 -30.21 8.99
N THR A 91 8.32 -29.74 10.22
CA THR A 91 9.05 -28.66 10.91
C THR A 91 10.52 -29.05 11.12
N THR A 92 11.29 -28.91 10.04
CA THR A 92 12.70 -29.24 9.97
C THR A 92 13.55 -28.09 10.53
N TRP A 93 13.70 -28.13 11.85
CA TRP A 93 14.55 -27.29 12.72
C TRP A 93 14.00 -25.93 13.15
N SER A 94 14.12 -25.70 14.47
CA SER A 94 13.97 -24.43 15.16
C SER A 94 14.96 -24.41 16.33
N GLU A 95 16.19 -23.97 16.06
CA GLU A 95 17.14 -23.53 17.08
C GLU A 95 17.50 -22.05 16.82
N ASP A 96 17.71 -21.29 17.89
CA ASP A 96 18.25 -19.92 17.95
C ASP A 96 17.88 -18.93 16.83
N GLY A 97 16.73 -18.27 17.00
CA GLY A 97 16.34 -17.08 16.24
C GLY A 97 15.90 -17.33 14.79
N GLN A 98 15.88 -18.59 14.36
CA GLN A 98 15.46 -19.02 13.03
C GLN A 98 14.21 -19.89 13.10
N LEU A 99 13.35 -19.75 12.09
CA LEU A 99 12.34 -20.75 11.78
C LEU A 99 12.50 -21.14 10.31
N LEU A 100 12.82 -22.41 10.08
CA LEU A 100 12.76 -23.05 8.77
C LEU A 100 11.53 -23.94 8.74
N VAL A 101 10.60 -23.65 7.82
CA VAL A 101 9.43 -24.50 7.59
C VAL A 101 9.47 -24.99 6.15
N GLN A 102 9.38 -26.30 5.94
CA GLN A 102 9.06 -26.84 4.63
C GLN A 102 7.58 -27.21 4.59
N ILE A 103 6.84 -26.63 3.64
CA ILE A 103 5.45 -26.97 3.35
C ILE A 103 5.42 -27.53 1.93
N ASP A 104 4.96 -28.78 1.76
CA ASP A 104 5.13 -29.58 0.55
C ASP A 104 6.59 -29.61 0.03
N ARG A 105 6.90 -28.73 -0.92
CA ARG A 105 8.22 -28.57 -1.56
C ARG A 105 8.76 -27.14 -1.45
N ASP A 106 8.06 -26.22 -0.81
CA ASP A 106 8.52 -24.83 -0.73
C ASP A 106 9.01 -24.53 0.70
N VAL A 107 10.19 -23.91 0.79
CA VAL A 107 10.92 -23.68 2.05
C VAL A 107 10.79 -22.22 2.44
N TYR A 108 10.30 -21.98 3.65
CA TYR A 108 10.08 -20.68 4.25
C TYR A 108 11.15 -20.42 5.30
N LEU A 109 11.94 -19.37 5.09
CA LEU A 109 13.04 -18.96 5.96
C LEU A 109 12.66 -17.66 6.67
N PHE A 110 12.34 -17.72 7.96
CA PHE A 110 12.06 -16.52 8.76
C PHE A 110 13.30 -16.13 9.56
N LEU A 111 14.01 -15.12 9.06
CA LEU A 111 15.29 -14.65 9.58
C LEU A 111 15.07 -13.44 10.51
N ARG A 112 15.01 -13.72 11.82
CA ARG A 112 14.87 -12.70 12.87
C ARG A 112 16.25 -12.19 13.34
N ASP A 113 16.31 -11.40 14.40
CA ASP A 113 17.60 -10.98 14.97
C ASP A 113 18.37 -12.21 15.50
N GLN A 114 19.70 -12.12 15.56
CA GLN A 114 20.64 -13.18 15.99
C GLN A 114 20.74 -14.47 15.14
N ALA A 115 19.97 -14.62 14.06
CA ALA A 115 20.01 -15.82 13.20
C ALA A 115 21.41 -16.17 12.64
N ASP A 116 21.93 -17.37 12.95
CA ASP A 116 23.16 -17.94 12.35
C ASP A 116 22.97 -18.32 10.86
N ILE A 117 23.28 -17.39 9.97
CA ILE A 117 23.21 -17.60 8.51
C ILE A 117 24.10 -18.76 8.05
N ASP A 118 25.23 -19.03 8.71
CA ASP A 118 26.08 -20.15 8.34
C ASP A 118 25.41 -21.49 8.74
N ALA A 119 24.50 -21.54 9.73
CA ALA A 119 23.63 -22.69 9.98
C ALA A 119 22.65 -22.95 8.82
N VAL A 120 22.02 -21.90 8.29
CA VAL A 120 21.14 -21.99 7.12
C VAL A 120 21.91 -22.54 5.91
N VAL A 121 23.10 -22.03 5.65
CA VAL A 121 24.01 -22.54 4.60
C VAL A 121 24.34 -24.01 4.82
N ARG A 122 24.72 -24.40 6.06
CA ARG A 122 24.99 -25.80 6.42
C ARG A 122 23.76 -26.70 6.23
N ALA A 123 22.53 -26.23 6.52
CA ALA A 123 21.31 -26.99 6.33
C ALA A 123 21.02 -27.26 4.84
N PHE A 124 21.09 -26.24 3.97
CA PHE A 124 20.95 -26.44 2.53
C PHE A 124 22.03 -27.35 1.95
N ALA A 125 23.27 -27.26 2.44
CA ALA A 125 24.37 -28.14 2.01
C ALA A 125 24.23 -29.59 2.50
N ARG A 126 23.67 -29.81 3.70
CA ARG A 126 23.46 -31.15 4.30
C ARG A 126 22.27 -31.92 3.72
N GLY A 127 21.46 -31.28 2.88
CA GLY A 127 20.46 -31.98 2.08
C GLY A 127 19.02 -31.75 2.51
N ILE A 128 18.59 -30.48 2.59
CA ILE A 128 17.20 -30.16 2.24
C ILE A 128 17.04 -30.57 0.76
N LEU A 129 16.52 -31.77 0.51
CA LEU A 129 16.41 -32.38 -0.82
C LEU A 129 14.95 -32.58 -1.19
N GLY A 130 14.60 -32.24 -2.44
CA GLY A 130 13.22 -32.28 -2.94
C GLY A 130 12.52 -30.92 -2.99
N PHE A 131 13.02 -29.89 -2.29
CA PHE A 131 12.44 -28.55 -2.34
C PHE A 131 12.54 -27.91 -3.74
N ARG A 132 11.51 -27.13 -4.11
CA ARG A 132 11.31 -26.49 -5.40
C ARG A 132 11.59 -24.99 -5.33
N HIS A 133 11.07 -24.30 -4.31
CA HIS A 133 11.26 -22.85 -4.11
C HIS A 133 11.71 -22.49 -2.69
N VAL A 134 12.32 -21.32 -2.55
CA VAL A 134 12.67 -20.69 -1.26
C VAL A 134 12.00 -19.33 -1.16
N HIS A 135 11.40 -19.08 0.00
CA HIS A 135 10.71 -17.85 0.37
C HIS A 135 11.40 -17.33 1.63
N VAL A 136 12.12 -16.22 1.53
CA VAL A 136 12.87 -15.65 2.67
C VAL A 136 12.19 -14.38 3.17
N GLU A 137 11.97 -14.32 4.48
CA GLU A 137 11.50 -13.14 5.21
C GLU A 137 12.57 -12.69 6.21
N VAL A 138 12.87 -11.39 6.22
CA VAL A 138 13.90 -10.80 7.09
C VAL A 138 13.36 -9.59 7.84
N HIS A 139 13.48 -9.62 9.17
CA HIS A 139 12.95 -8.58 10.07
C HIS A 139 14.02 -7.65 10.67
N CYS A 140 15.29 -8.08 10.71
CA CYS A 140 16.38 -7.30 11.30
C CYS A 140 17.39 -6.86 10.23
N PRO A 141 17.82 -5.57 10.19
CA PRO A 141 18.80 -5.11 9.22
C PRO A 141 20.21 -5.69 9.45
N ARG A 142 20.53 -6.16 10.68
CA ARG A 142 21.77 -6.90 10.95
C ARG A 142 21.75 -8.26 10.25
N THR A 143 20.64 -8.98 10.37
CA THR A 143 20.41 -10.29 9.73
C THR A 143 20.34 -10.18 8.21
N LEU A 144 19.73 -9.10 7.68
CA LEU A 144 19.79 -8.81 6.25
C LEU A 144 21.24 -8.68 5.78
N ARG A 145 22.07 -7.95 6.53
CA ARG A 145 23.48 -7.80 6.19
C ARG A 145 24.24 -9.13 6.25
N THR A 146 24.12 -9.93 7.31
CA THR A 146 24.81 -11.24 7.37
C THR A 146 24.34 -12.21 6.28
N PHE A 147 23.05 -12.17 5.91
CA PHE A 147 22.51 -12.91 4.78
C PHE A 147 23.13 -12.44 3.45
N CYS A 148 23.21 -11.13 3.22
CA CYS A 148 23.84 -10.56 2.02
C CYS A 148 25.36 -10.77 1.98
N ASP A 149 26.05 -10.74 3.12
CA ASP A 149 27.47 -11.09 3.24
C ASP A 149 27.70 -12.59 2.95
N ALA A 150 26.73 -13.48 3.18
CA ALA A 150 26.78 -14.88 2.74
C ALA A 150 26.48 -15.04 1.24
N LEU A 151 25.49 -14.31 0.70
CA LEU A 151 25.20 -14.28 -0.74
C LEU A 151 26.37 -13.71 -1.57
N ALA A 152 27.06 -12.69 -1.08
CA ALA A 152 28.20 -12.07 -1.75
C ALA A 152 29.49 -12.91 -1.71
N ARG A 153 29.59 -13.85 -0.75
CA ARG A 153 30.66 -14.85 -0.65
C ARG A 153 30.33 -16.17 -1.40
N GLU A 154 29.22 -16.20 -2.15
CA GLU A 154 28.72 -17.40 -2.85
C GLU A 154 28.53 -18.63 -1.95
N ALA A 155 28.22 -18.42 -0.66
CA ALA A 155 28.13 -19.48 0.34
C ALA A 155 26.99 -20.49 0.08
N PHE A 156 25.94 -20.06 -0.63
CA PHE A 156 24.88 -20.94 -1.11
C PHE A 156 25.21 -21.47 -2.51
N ALA A 157 25.16 -22.79 -2.69
CA ALA A 157 25.42 -23.42 -3.98
C ALA A 157 24.44 -22.90 -5.07
N PRO A 158 24.86 -22.80 -6.36
CA PRO A 158 24.02 -22.23 -7.43
C PRO A 158 22.64 -22.88 -7.60
N GLN A 159 22.52 -24.20 -7.38
CA GLN A 159 21.23 -24.91 -7.41
C GLN A 159 20.27 -24.56 -6.25
N VAL A 160 20.74 -23.84 -5.24
CA VAL A 160 19.93 -23.28 -4.14
C VAL A 160 19.57 -21.82 -4.46
N ILE A 161 20.55 -21.01 -4.91
CA ILE A 161 20.34 -19.62 -5.35
C ILE A 161 19.22 -19.50 -6.38
N ASN A 162 19.24 -20.34 -7.42
CA ASN A 162 18.23 -20.34 -8.49
C ASN A 162 16.82 -20.78 -8.03
N LYS A 163 16.62 -21.15 -6.75
CA LYS A 163 15.30 -21.50 -6.19
C LYS A 163 14.69 -20.40 -5.33
N PHE A 164 15.40 -19.34 -4.97
CA PHE A 164 14.82 -18.21 -4.24
C PHE A 164 13.80 -17.47 -5.11
N ARG A 165 12.51 -17.59 -4.76
CA ARG A 165 11.38 -17.00 -5.49
C ARG A 165 10.83 -15.74 -4.87
N SER A 166 10.86 -15.66 -3.53
CA SER A 166 10.27 -14.58 -2.76
C SER A 166 11.26 -14.01 -1.75
N LEU A 167 11.35 -12.68 -1.72
CA LEU A 167 12.14 -11.90 -0.76
C LEU A 167 11.23 -10.89 -0.07
N LYS A 168 10.99 -11.06 1.22
CA LYS A 168 10.17 -10.19 2.06
C LYS A 168 11.06 -9.51 3.10
N LEU A 169 11.16 -8.19 3.05
CA LEU A 169 11.88 -7.38 4.02
C LEU A 169 10.85 -6.54 4.79
N VAL A 170 10.84 -6.71 6.11
CA VAL A 170 9.93 -5.99 7.02
C VAL A 170 10.77 -5.37 8.13
N LEU A 171 11.42 -4.26 7.81
CA LEU A 171 12.41 -3.63 8.68
C LEU A 171 11.79 -2.44 9.40
N SER A 172 11.86 -2.41 10.74
CA SER A 172 11.49 -1.24 11.54
C SER A 172 12.61 -0.19 11.62
N THR A 173 13.85 -0.58 11.33
CA THR A 173 15.04 0.28 11.38
C THR A 173 16.00 -0.05 10.24
N SER A 174 16.81 0.93 9.82
CA SER A 174 17.82 0.76 8.75
C SER A 174 19.23 1.02 9.26
N LEU A 175 20.18 0.18 8.84
CA LEU A 175 21.62 0.48 8.93
C LEU A 175 22.04 1.35 7.74
N ARG A 176 23.21 2.01 7.83
CA ARG A 176 23.78 2.78 6.71
C ARG A 176 24.05 1.93 5.46
N SER A 177 24.25 0.62 5.65
CA SER A 177 24.44 -0.37 4.58
C SER A 177 23.14 -0.83 3.94
N THR A 178 21.97 -0.68 4.56
CA THR A 178 20.73 -1.35 4.13
C THR A 178 20.38 -1.16 2.65
N PRO A 179 20.54 0.01 2.00
CA PRO A 179 20.32 0.14 0.55
C PRO A 179 21.33 -0.66 -0.30
N ASP A 180 22.57 -0.81 0.17
CA ASP A 180 23.62 -1.61 -0.46
C ASP A 180 23.35 -3.11 -0.21
N ASP A 181 22.92 -3.49 1.00
CA ASP A 181 22.56 -4.86 1.38
C ASP A 181 21.38 -5.36 0.52
N VAL A 182 20.32 -4.55 0.34
CA VAL A 182 19.21 -4.87 -0.59
C VAL A 182 19.71 -4.94 -2.05
N SER A 183 20.63 -4.07 -2.45
CA SER A 183 21.24 -4.11 -3.79
C SER A 183 22.04 -5.41 -4.03
N VAL A 184 22.63 -6.00 -2.98
CA VAL A 184 23.30 -7.32 -3.05
C VAL A 184 22.27 -8.44 -3.17
N ALA A 185 21.21 -8.44 -2.37
CA ALA A 185 20.15 -9.45 -2.46
C ALA A 185 19.54 -9.51 -3.88
N PHE A 186 19.18 -8.38 -4.46
CA PHE A 186 18.62 -8.31 -5.82
C PHE A 186 19.64 -8.64 -6.93
N ARG A 187 20.95 -8.57 -6.65
CA ARG A 187 22.00 -9.00 -7.59
C ARG A 187 22.21 -10.52 -7.56
N SER A 188 22.20 -11.11 -6.37
CA SER A 188 22.56 -12.51 -6.14
C SER A 188 21.37 -13.47 -6.30
N LEU A 189 20.14 -13.06 -5.96
CA LEU A 189 18.95 -13.90 -6.11
C LEU A 189 18.43 -13.86 -7.56
N THR A 190 19.10 -14.61 -8.44
CA THR A 190 19.01 -14.59 -9.91
C THR A 190 17.63 -14.85 -10.54
N ASP A 191 16.76 -15.57 -9.83
CA ASP A 191 15.46 -16.02 -10.35
C ASP A 191 14.27 -15.59 -9.45
N LEU A 192 14.48 -14.48 -8.71
CA LEU A 192 13.49 -13.83 -7.87
C LEU A 192 12.28 -13.38 -8.70
N LYS A 193 11.06 -13.64 -8.22
CA LYS A 193 9.79 -13.25 -8.89
C LYS A 193 8.92 -12.35 -8.03
N HIS A 194 9.04 -12.45 -6.71
CA HIS A 194 8.20 -11.74 -5.76
C HIS A 194 9.07 -11.00 -4.76
N ALA A 195 8.81 -9.71 -4.57
CA ALA A 195 9.46 -8.88 -3.58
C ALA A 195 8.42 -8.17 -2.72
N GLN A 196 8.67 -8.12 -1.41
CA GLN A 196 7.96 -7.21 -0.50
C GLN A 196 9.00 -6.40 0.26
N LEU A 197 8.93 -5.08 0.16
CA LEU A 197 9.91 -4.14 0.69
C LEU A 197 9.20 -3.11 1.58
N LEU A 198 8.99 -3.47 2.85
CA LEU A 198 8.54 -2.55 3.90
C LEU A 198 9.78 -2.06 4.64
N LEU A 199 10.14 -0.80 4.43
CA LEU A 199 11.48 -0.26 4.68
C LEU A 199 11.38 1.17 5.22
N PRO A 200 12.08 1.51 6.31
CA PRO A 200 11.98 2.83 6.92
C PRO A 200 12.72 3.88 6.07
N ALA A 201 12.34 5.15 6.21
CA ALA A 201 12.87 6.23 5.37
C ALA A 201 14.39 6.47 5.56
N PHE A 202 15.22 5.94 4.65
CA PHE A 202 16.66 6.17 4.65
C PHE A 202 17.04 7.48 3.93
N HIS A 203 17.38 8.51 4.72
CA HIS A 203 17.84 9.78 4.16
C HIS A 203 19.14 9.64 3.35
N ARG A 204 19.22 10.34 2.21
CA ARG A 204 20.40 10.57 1.34
C ARG A 204 20.89 9.44 0.42
N ARG A 205 20.49 8.17 0.59
CA ARG A 205 20.87 7.07 -0.33
C ARG A 205 19.64 6.54 -1.07
N GLY A 206 19.61 6.75 -2.39
CA GLY A 206 18.63 6.10 -3.27
C GLY A 206 18.96 4.62 -3.46
N LEU A 207 17.92 3.79 -3.55
CA LEU A 207 17.98 2.34 -3.62
C LEU A 207 18.18 1.87 -5.07
N CYS A 208 19.03 0.87 -5.28
CA CYS A 208 19.20 0.18 -6.55
C CYS A 208 18.66 -1.25 -6.42
N LEU A 209 17.96 -1.75 -7.45
CA LEU A 209 17.46 -3.14 -7.49
C LEU A 209 18.06 -3.87 -8.70
N PRO A 210 19.38 -4.18 -8.72
CA PRO A 210 20.11 -4.62 -9.92
C PRO A 210 19.85 -6.10 -10.26
N HIS A 211 18.61 -6.43 -10.59
CA HIS A 211 18.15 -7.78 -10.93
C HIS A 211 18.04 -7.97 -12.46
N LYS A 212 18.56 -9.09 -12.98
CA LYS A 212 18.69 -9.33 -14.43
C LYS A 212 17.41 -9.77 -15.14
N GLN A 213 16.45 -10.34 -14.41
CA GLN A 213 15.19 -10.81 -14.98
C GLN A 213 14.02 -9.89 -14.59
N PRO A 214 12.88 -9.95 -15.30
CA PRO A 214 11.64 -9.33 -14.84
C PRO A 214 11.20 -9.86 -13.47
N ILE A 215 10.71 -8.97 -12.61
CA ILE A 215 10.08 -9.29 -11.34
C ILE A 215 8.56 -9.29 -11.57
N ARG A 216 7.86 -10.33 -11.09
CA ARG A 216 6.42 -10.47 -11.31
C ARG A 216 5.62 -9.56 -10.38
N SER A 217 5.95 -9.51 -9.09
CA SER A 217 5.28 -8.61 -8.15
C SER A 217 6.23 -7.91 -7.17
N LEU A 218 5.94 -6.63 -6.89
CA LEU A 218 6.55 -5.85 -5.82
C LEU A 218 5.45 -5.23 -4.94
N THR A 219 5.51 -5.46 -3.63
CA THR A 219 4.66 -4.80 -2.62
C THR A 219 5.53 -3.92 -1.72
N THR A 220 5.29 -2.61 -1.66
CA THR A 220 6.19 -1.66 -0.98
C THR A 220 5.50 -0.34 -0.60
N GLU A 221 6.29 0.68 -0.28
CA GLU A 221 5.85 1.99 0.20
C GLU A 221 6.32 3.11 -0.73
N SER A 222 5.58 4.22 -0.75
CA SER A 222 5.81 5.37 -1.64
C SER A 222 7.21 5.97 -1.52
N PHE A 223 7.78 5.97 -0.31
CA PHE A 223 9.17 6.37 -0.08
C PHE A 223 10.16 5.49 -0.86
N THR A 224 9.97 4.17 -0.84
CA THR A 224 10.86 3.21 -1.51
C THR A 224 10.84 3.41 -3.01
N ILE A 225 9.65 3.53 -3.64
CA ILE A 225 9.51 3.76 -5.09
C ILE A 225 10.16 5.08 -5.51
N ARG A 226 9.93 6.17 -4.78
CA ARG A 226 10.59 7.47 -5.06
C ARG A 226 12.10 7.42 -4.89
N SER A 227 12.60 6.56 -3.99
CA SER A 227 14.03 6.33 -3.77
C SER A 227 14.70 5.45 -4.83
N LEU A 228 13.96 4.79 -5.73
CA LEU A 228 14.53 3.90 -6.74
C LEU A 228 15.32 4.64 -7.83
N ARG A 229 16.61 4.27 -7.93
CA ARG A 229 17.53 4.68 -8.99
C ARG A 229 17.37 3.76 -10.20
N GLY A 230 17.42 4.34 -11.39
CA GLY A 230 17.28 3.61 -12.65
C GLY A 230 18.59 2.99 -13.16
N PRO A 231 18.53 1.96 -14.03
CA PRO A 231 17.32 1.26 -14.45
C PRO A 231 16.78 0.35 -13.34
N ALA A 232 15.45 0.35 -13.16
CA ALA A 232 14.77 -0.64 -12.34
C ALA A 232 14.52 -1.92 -13.17
N PRO A 233 14.38 -3.10 -12.53
CA PRO A 233 14.04 -4.32 -13.24
C PRO A 233 12.59 -4.22 -13.77
N PRO A 234 12.28 -4.77 -14.95
CA PRO A 234 10.91 -4.77 -15.48
C PRO A 234 9.94 -5.41 -14.47
N LEU A 235 8.84 -4.72 -14.18
CA LEU A 235 7.90 -5.08 -13.13
C LEU A 235 6.49 -5.18 -13.70
N VAL A 236 5.80 -6.30 -13.44
CA VAL A 236 4.46 -6.59 -13.97
C VAL A 236 3.34 -6.13 -13.02
N ASN A 237 3.45 -6.46 -11.73
CA ASN A 237 2.46 -6.14 -10.69
C ASN A 237 3.10 -5.28 -9.58
N LEU A 238 2.52 -4.13 -9.24
CA LEU A 238 3.05 -3.20 -8.23
C LEU A 238 1.96 -2.82 -7.22
N SER A 239 2.21 -3.08 -5.93
CA SER A 239 1.39 -2.62 -4.81
C SER A 239 2.16 -1.59 -3.98
N VAL A 240 1.57 -0.41 -3.72
CA VAL A 240 2.22 0.70 -3.00
C VAL A 240 1.31 1.30 -1.93
N ASN A 241 1.82 1.37 -0.69
CA ASN A 241 1.25 2.21 0.37
C ASN A 241 1.72 3.66 0.20
N THR A 242 0.82 4.65 0.24
CA THR A 242 1.16 6.08 0.13
C THR A 242 0.27 6.94 1.00
N THR A 243 0.79 8.07 1.49
CA THR A 243 -0.05 9.21 1.89
C THR A 243 -0.60 9.89 0.63
N LEU A 244 -1.70 10.64 0.76
CA LEU A 244 -2.29 11.37 -0.36
C LEU A 244 -1.37 12.48 -0.91
N GLU A 245 -0.65 13.20 -0.04
CA GLU A 245 0.26 14.29 -0.46
C GLU A 245 1.36 13.80 -1.42
N ASP A 246 1.81 12.57 -1.22
CA ASP A 246 2.86 11.95 -2.02
C ASP A 246 2.36 11.38 -3.37
N GLU A 247 1.05 11.28 -3.61
CA GLU A 247 0.48 10.58 -4.78
C GLU A 247 1.04 11.11 -6.12
N LYS A 248 1.18 12.43 -6.26
CA LYS A 248 1.74 13.05 -7.48
C LYS A 248 3.21 12.70 -7.71
N ALA A 249 4.02 12.70 -6.64
CA ALA A 249 5.44 12.35 -6.71
C ALA A 249 5.64 10.83 -6.91
N LEU A 250 4.73 10.02 -6.36
CA LEU A 250 4.66 8.58 -6.60
C LEU A 250 4.31 8.27 -8.05
N CYS A 251 3.23 8.83 -8.61
CA CYS A 251 2.83 8.59 -10.00
C CYS A 251 3.95 8.97 -10.99
N ALA A 252 4.58 10.14 -10.82
CA ALA A 252 5.72 10.54 -11.62
C ALA A 252 6.91 9.56 -11.53
N SER A 253 7.13 8.95 -10.35
CA SER A 253 8.17 7.93 -10.15
C SER A 253 7.78 6.59 -10.77
N ILE A 254 6.52 6.17 -10.66
CA ILE A 254 6.00 4.94 -11.27
C ILE A 254 6.12 5.01 -12.80
N ASN A 255 5.70 6.11 -13.42
CA ASN A 255 5.85 6.33 -14.86
C ASN A 255 7.33 6.21 -15.27
N ARG A 256 8.21 7.01 -14.65
CA ARG A 256 9.67 7.03 -14.91
C ARG A 256 10.36 5.66 -14.80
N LEU A 257 9.84 4.75 -13.98
CA LEU A 257 10.48 3.46 -13.68
C LEU A 257 9.86 2.28 -14.42
N PHE A 258 8.55 2.31 -14.72
CA PHE A 258 7.78 1.12 -15.09
C PHE A 258 6.80 1.32 -16.26
N GLU A 259 6.83 2.45 -16.98
CA GLU A 259 5.96 2.78 -18.13
C GLU A 259 5.70 1.61 -19.09
N HIS A 260 6.77 0.93 -19.50
CA HIS A 260 6.73 -0.11 -20.53
C HIS A 260 6.52 -1.53 -19.97
N SER A 261 6.46 -1.73 -18.65
CA SER A 261 6.36 -3.07 -18.03
C SER A 261 5.08 -3.29 -17.21
N LEU A 262 4.51 -2.25 -16.61
CA LEU A 262 3.49 -2.43 -15.58
C LEU A 262 2.11 -2.77 -16.16
N VAL A 263 1.52 -3.86 -15.66
CA VAL A 263 0.23 -4.40 -16.11
C VAL A 263 -0.83 -4.33 -15.00
N ARG A 264 -0.44 -4.49 -13.74
CA ARG A 264 -1.32 -4.39 -12.57
C ARG A 264 -0.74 -3.40 -11.56
N LEU A 265 -1.53 -2.40 -11.15
CA LEU A 265 -1.14 -1.41 -10.15
C LEU A 265 -2.19 -1.35 -9.03
N ARG A 266 -1.72 -1.41 -7.79
CA ARG A 266 -2.49 -1.23 -6.55
C ARG A 266 -1.88 -0.05 -5.78
N ILE A 267 -2.68 0.94 -5.43
CA ILE A 267 -2.28 2.06 -4.57
C ILE A 267 -3.21 2.09 -3.36
N LEU A 268 -2.62 1.93 -2.18
CA LEU A 268 -3.32 2.00 -0.89
C LEU A 268 -3.06 3.40 -0.31
N ARG A 269 -4.05 4.29 -0.44
CA ARG A 269 -3.98 5.71 -0.11
C ARG A 269 -4.45 5.95 1.31
N GLN A 270 -3.51 6.31 2.17
CA GLN A 270 -3.74 6.66 3.56
C GLN A 270 -4.04 8.16 3.67
N TYR A 271 -5.20 8.48 4.23
CA TYR A 271 -5.59 9.85 4.56
C TYR A 271 -5.16 10.14 6.00
N GLU A 272 -4.54 11.30 6.23
CA GLU A 272 -4.14 11.69 7.57
C GLU A 272 -5.36 12.00 8.46
N PRO A 273 -5.26 11.86 9.80
CA PRO A 273 -6.40 12.05 10.72
C PRO A 273 -7.04 13.45 10.75
N CYS A 274 -6.56 14.41 9.95
CA CYS A 274 -7.12 15.76 9.78
C CYS A 274 -7.25 16.16 8.29
N ALA A 275 -7.02 15.24 7.35
CA ALA A 275 -7.01 15.55 5.92
C ALA A 275 -8.40 15.91 5.40
N LYS A 276 -8.49 16.97 4.59
CA LYS A 276 -9.72 17.24 3.83
C LYS A 276 -9.82 16.24 2.67
N HIS A 277 -10.87 15.42 2.66
CA HIS A 277 -11.08 14.37 1.66
C HIS A 277 -11.63 14.93 0.33
N THR A 278 -11.13 16.09 -0.10
CA THR A 278 -11.52 16.77 -1.34
C THR A 278 -10.78 16.19 -2.54
N GLY A 279 -11.52 15.69 -3.53
CA GLY A 279 -10.95 15.10 -4.74
C GLY A 279 -10.45 13.66 -4.61
N PRO A 280 -11.20 12.71 -4.02
CA PRO A 280 -10.79 11.30 -3.95
C PRO A 280 -10.93 10.58 -5.30
N SER A 281 -11.57 11.23 -6.29
CA SER A 281 -11.98 10.63 -7.57
C SER A 281 -10.81 9.95 -8.33
N PRO A 282 -10.92 8.66 -8.67
CA PRO A 282 -9.80 7.85 -9.17
C PRO A 282 -9.28 8.31 -10.54
N ALA A 283 -10.08 9.05 -11.32
CA ALA A 283 -9.62 9.57 -12.61
C ALA A 283 -8.57 10.70 -12.48
N ARG A 284 -8.38 11.30 -11.29
CA ARG A 284 -7.21 12.15 -10.99
C ARG A 284 -5.91 11.34 -11.03
N THR A 285 -5.89 10.19 -10.37
CA THR A 285 -4.76 9.25 -10.39
C THR A 285 -4.56 8.69 -11.80
N CYS A 286 -5.65 8.37 -12.53
CA CYS A 286 -5.58 7.93 -13.93
C CYS A 286 -4.99 8.98 -14.88
N PHE A 287 -5.17 10.27 -14.59
CA PHE A 287 -4.54 11.37 -15.33
C PHE A 287 -3.03 11.50 -15.03
N LEU A 288 -2.63 11.30 -13.77
CA LEU A 288 -1.22 11.39 -13.33
C LEU A 288 -0.35 10.21 -13.76
N LEU A 289 -0.95 9.04 -13.98
CA LEU A 289 -0.28 7.86 -14.49
C LEU A 289 -0.18 7.90 -16.03
N TYR A 290 0.94 7.43 -16.56
CA TYR A 290 1.18 7.23 -18.00
C TYR A 290 1.79 5.84 -18.16
N LEU A 291 0.93 4.85 -18.42
CA LEU A 291 1.25 3.42 -18.34
C LEU A 291 0.56 2.67 -19.49
N PRO A 292 1.11 2.70 -20.72
CA PRO A 292 0.50 2.11 -21.92
C PRO A 292 0.32 0.57 -21.90
N HIS A 293 0.73 -0.09 -20.82
CA HIS A 293 0.56 -1.54 -20.60
C HIS A 293 -0.36 -1.89 -19.43
N LEU A 294 -0.85 -0.90 -18.67
CA LEU A 294 -1.71 -1.14 -17.51
C LEU A 294 -3.08 -1.67 -17.95
N VAL A 295 -3.48 -2.81 -17.39
CA VAL A 295 -4.78 -3.46 -17.62
C VAL A 295 -5.68 -3.39 -16.39
N TYR A 296 -5.09 -3.34 -15.20
CA TYR A 296 -5.77 -3.33 -13.92
C TYR A 296 -5.22 -2.20 -13.03
N LEU A 297 -6.11 -1.34 -12.53
CA LEU A 297 -5.80 -0.34 -11.51
C LEU A 297 -6.71 -0.56 -10.30
N GLU A 298 -6.12 -0.61 -9.11
CA GLU A 298 -6.82 -0.67 -7.84
C GLU A 298 -6.39 0.50 -6.94
N LEU A 299 -7.34 1.34 -6.56
CA LEU A 299 -7.14 2.36 -5.54
C LEU A 299 -7.97 1.98 -4.31
N ARG A 300 -7.37 1.95 -3.11
CA ARG A 300 -8.13 1.84 -1.87
C ARG A 300 -7.80 2.99 -0.94
N ASP A 301 -8.82 3.66 -0.47
CA ASP A 301 -8.74 4.81 0.42
C ASP A 301 -9.06 4.38 1.85
N THR A 302 -8.14 4.63 2.77
CA THR A 302 -8.33 4.33 4.21
C THR A 302 -8.52 5.63 4.98
N ALA A 303 -9.70 5.78 5.59
CA ALA A 303 -10.15 6.99 6.29
C ALA A 303 -10.92 6.68 7.58
N LEU A 304 -10.98 7.65 8.50
CA LEU A 304 -11.71 7.55 9.77
C LEU A 304 -13.14 8.10 9.64
N LEU A 305 -14.07 7.52 10.40
CA LEU A 305 -15.53 7.74 10.26
C LEU A 305 -15.93 9.22 10.15
N ARG A 306 -15.39 10.05 11.04
CA ARG A 306 -15.69 11.48 11.18
C ARG A 306 -15.26 12.35 9.99
N ASP A 307 -14.24 11.95 9.23
CA ASP A 307 -13.57 12.80 8.23
C ASP A 307 -13.78 12.30 6.78
N SER A 308 -14.41 11.13 6.62
CA SER A 308 -14.49 10.29 5.41
C SER A 308 -14.89 10.92 4.07
N GLY A 309 -15.42 12.14 4.04
CA GLY A 309 -15.86 12.81 2.81
C GLY A 309 -17.15 12.25 2.19
N LEU A 310 -17.93 11.43 2.90
CA LEU A 310 -19.22 10.93 2.40
C LEU A 310 -20.15 12.09 2.03
N GLY A 311 -20.74 12.04 0.83
CA GLY A 311 -21.54 13.13 0.26
C GLY A 311 -20.74 14.26 -0.41
N GLN A 312 -19.40 14.26 -0.31
CA GLN A 312 -18.54 15.18 -1.06
C GLN A 312 -18.12 14.51 -2.39
N VAL A 313 -18.88 14.78 -3.44
CA VAL A 313 -18.66 14.21 -4.78
C VAL A 313 -17.84 15.17 -5.64
N ASP A 314 -16.61 14.77 -5.99
CA ASP A 314 -15.73 15.48 -6.92
C ASP A 314 -16.00 14.98 -8.35
N LEU A 315 -17.04 15.56 -8.98
CA LEU A 315 -17.40 15.32 -10.37
C LEU A 315 -16.39 16.01 -11.30
N ILE A 316 -15.69 15.24 -12.13
CA ILE A 316 -14.55 15.71 -12.93
C ILE A 316 -14.70 15.46 -14.44
N SER A 317 -15.83 14.93 -14.90
CA SER A 317 -16.20 14.84 -16.33
C SER A 317 -16.08 16.16 -17.11
N GLN A 318 -16.25 17.31 -16.44
CA GLN A 318 -16.11 18.64 -17.06
C GLN A 318 -14.69 19.22 -17.00
N ALA A 319 -13.73 18.54 -16.35
CA ALA A 319 -12.39 19.08 -16.14
C ALA A 319 -11.55 19.07 -17.44
N PRO A 320 -10.90 20.19 -17.86
CA PRO A 320 -10.21 20.27 -19.16
C PRO A 320 -9.09 19.23 -19.40
N TRP A 321 -8.53 18.66 -18.33
CA TRP A 321 -7.48 17.64 -18.38
C TRP A 321 -8.01 16.20 -18.43
N ILE A 322 -9.32 15.99 -18.26
CA ILE A 322 -9.88 14.65 -18.00
C ILE A 322 -9.71 13.69 -19.19
N HIS A 323 -9.74 14.23 -20.42
CA HIS A 323 -9.60 13.47 -21.66
C HIS A 323 -8.19 12.89 -21.90
N TYR A 324 -7.20 13.23 -21.06
CA TYR A 324 -5.88 12.60 -21.09
C TYR A 324 -5.85 11.25 -20.36
N ALA A 325 -6.69 11.03 -19.33
CA ALA A 325 -6.71 9.77 -18.57
C ALA A 325 -6.88 8.50 -19.45
N PRO A 326 -7.88 8.40 -20.35
CA PRO A 326 -8.00 7.24 -21.26
C PRO A 326 -6.90 7.18 -22.34
N ARG A 327 -6.24 8.30 -22.66
CA ARG A 327 -5.09 8.32 -23.59
C ARG A 327 -3.80 7.82 -22.93
N ASN A 328 -3.65 8.08 -21.63
CA ASN A 328 -2.48 7.71 -20.84
C ASN A 328 -2.53 6.23 -20.39
N LEU A 329 -3.74 5.68 -20.24
CA LEU A 329 -4.00 4.28 -19.82
C LEU A 329 -4.82 3.49 -20.88
N PRO A 330 -4.37 3.43 -22.16
CA PRO A 330 -5.17 2.93 -23.30
C PRO A 330 -5.48 1.43 -23.29
N LYS A 331 -4.94 0.67 -22.32
CA LYS A 331 -5.21 -0.77 -22.14
C LYS A 331 -5.95 -1.09 -20.84
N LEU A 332 -6.32 -0.07 -20.04
CA LEU A 332 -7.03 -0.26 -18.78
C LEU A 332 -8.38 -0.94 -19.08
N LYS A 333 -8.64 -2.07 -18.42
CA LYS A 333 -9.89 -2.83 -18.56
C LYS A 333 -10.72 -2.82 -17.29
N LEU A 334 -10.06 -2.78 -16.14
CA LEU A 334 -10.69 -2.80 -14.81
C LEU A 334 -10.07 -1.73 -13.92
N LEU A 335 -10.89 -0.79 -13.46
CA LEU A 335 -10.62 0.09 -12.34
C LEU A 335 -11.42 -0.40 -11.13
N LEU A 336 -10.73 -0.77 -10.07
CA LEU A 336 -11.30 -1.11 -8.78
C LEU A 336 -11.01 0.04 -7.81
N TRP A 337 -12.04 0.55 -7.14
CA TRP A 337 -11.92 1.67 -6.22
C TRP A 337 -12.69 1.42 -4.93
N ALA A 338 -11.99 1.36 -3.80
CA ALA A 338 -12.60 1.46 -2.48
C ALA A 338 -12.53 2.92 -2.01
N PRO A 339 -13.61 3.74 -2.13
CA PRO A 339 -13.62 5.11 -1.63
C PRO A 339 -13.42 5.18 -0.11
N PRO A 340 -13.04 6.35 0.45
CA PRO A 340 -12.75 6.48 1.89
C PRO A 340 -13.96 6.16 2.78
N TRP A 341 -15.16 6.32 2.21
CA TRP A 341 -16.45 6.01 2.82
C TRP A 341 -17.05 4.65 2.39
N HIS A 342 -16.28 3.73 1.78
CA HIS A 342 -16.83 2.48 1.20
C HIS A 342 -17.66 1.63 2.19
N GLN A 343 -17.22 1.53 3.44
CA GLN A 343 -17.85 0.73 4.51
C GLN A 343 -19.08 1.40 5.17
N TYR A 344 -19.54 2.55 4.65
CA TYR A 344 -20.39 3.49 5.42
C TYR A 344 -21.88 3.40 5.07
N LEU A 345 -22.29 2.38 4.32
CA LEU A 345 -23.67 2.16 3.87
C LEU A 345 -24.68 2.23 5.01
N GLU A 346 -24.38 1.58 6.14
CA GLU A 346 -25.28 1.47 7.29
C GLU A 346 -25.56 2.81 7.98
N TYR A 347 -24.56 3.72 8.00
CA TYR A 347 -24.65 5.00 8.71
C TYR A 347 -25.50 6.04 7.97
N ALA A 348 -25.45 6.07 6.64
CA ALA A 348 -26.14 7.09 5.83
C ALA A 348 -26.55 6.56 4.43
N PRO A 349 -27.40 5.53 4.35
CA PRO A 349 -27.63 4.77 3.11
C PRO A 349 -28.13 5.60 1.93
N ARG A 350 -28.90 6.68 2.17
CA ARG A 350 -29.37 7.58 1.10
C ARG A 350 -28.23 8.40 0.49
N ILE A 351 -27.36 8.98 1.32
CA ILE A 351 -26.22 9.79 0.88
C ILE A 351 -25.16 8.88 0.23
N TYR A 352 -24.98 7.68 0.76
CA TYR A 352 -24.15 6.64 0.18
C TYR A 352 -24.61 6.26 -1.23
N ALA A 353 -25.89 5.88 -1.41
CA ALA A 353 -26.43 5.51 -2.72
C ALA A 353 -26.33 6.65 -3.74
N GLN A 354 -26.59 7.90 -3.32
CA GLN A 354 -26.39 9.10 -4.15
C GLN A 354 -24.92 9.28 -4.55
N SER A 355 -23.98 9.07 -3.62
CA SER A 355 -22.54 9.19 -3.88
C SER A 355 -22.04 8.10 -4.84
N ILE A 356 -22.45 6.84 -4.64
CA ILE A 356 -22.17 5.73 -5.56
C ILE A 356 -22.67 6.05 -6.96
N ALA A 357 -23.95 6.42 -7.11
CA ALA A 357 -24.54 6.68 -8.43
C ALA A 357 -23.82 7.82 -9.17
N ALA A 358 -23.56 8.94 -8.49
CA ALA A 358 -22.89 10.10 -9.08
C ALA A 358 -21.45 9.80 -9.52
N TYR A 359 -20.67 9.07 -8.70
CA TYR A 359 -19.33 8.64 -9.09
C TYR A 359 -19.35 7.56 -10.19
N GLN A 360 -20.32 6.64 -10.17
CA GLN A 360 -20.48 5.65 -11.24
C GLN A 360 -20.79 6.33 -12.58
N GLU A 361 -21.65 7.35 -12.61
CA GLU A 361 -21.96 8.10 -13.83
C GLU A 361 -20.74 8.88 -14.35
N ASP A 362 -20.10 9.69 -13.50
CA ASP A 362 -18.95 10.54 -13.88
C ASP A 362 -17.76 9.70 -14.38
N LEU A 363 -17.38 8.66 -13.64
CA LEU A 363 -16.26 7.80 -14.02
C LEU A 363 -16.57 6.93 -15.25
N SER A 364 -17.82 6.45 -15.39
CA SER A 364 -18.24 5.72 -16.59
C SER A 364 -18.39 6.62 -17.81
N LEU A 365 -18.49 7.95 -17.66
CA LEU A 365 -18.37 8.90 -18.77
C LEU A 365 -16.90 9.15 -19.14
N VAL A 366 -16.02 9.29 -18.15
CA VAL A 366 -14.60 9.65 -18.33
C VAL A 366 -13.73 8.51 -18.86
N LEU A 367 -13.86 7.30 -18.28
CA LEU A 367 -12.89 6.22 -18.47
C LEU A 367 -13.36 5.17 -19.51
N ARG A 368 -14.18 5.53 -20.50
CA ARG A 368 -14.69 4.53 -21.47
C ARG A 368 -13.54 3.90 -22.28
N PRO A 369 -13.50 2.56 -22.48
CA PRO A 369 -14.45 1.53 -22.05
C PRO A 369 -13.92 0.66 -20.88
N VAL A 370 -13.63 1.27 -19.72
CA VAL A 370 -13.21 0.57 -18.50
C VAL A 370 -14.41 0.00 -17.73
N HIS A 371 -14.26 -1.21 -17.17
CA HIS A 371 -15.12 -1.74 -16.11
C HIS A 371 -14.77 -1.06 -14.79
N LEU A 372 -15.74 -0.45 -14.13
CA LEU A 372 -15.57 0.18 -12.82
C LEU A 372 -16.18 -0.73 -11.75
N VAL A 373 -15.40 -1.05 -10.71
CA VAL A 373 -15.92 -1.69 -9.49
C VAL A 373 -15.70 -0.73 -8.33
N MET A 374 -16.77 -0.19 -7.77
CA MET A 374 -16.73 0.59 -6.54
C MET A 374 -16.98 -0.35 -5.36
N CYS A 375 -15.97 -0.56 -4.51
CA CYS A 375 -16.09 -1.48 -3.37
C CYS A 375 -17.14 -0.99 -2.37
N GLU A 376 -17.85 -1.95 -1.79
CA GLU A 376 -18.77 -1.79 -0.66
C GLU A 376 -18.14 -2.39 0.60
N SER A 377 -17.52 -3.56 0.45
CA SER A 377 -16.78 -4.26 1.50
C SER A 377 -15.36 -4.62 1.03
N GLN A 378 -14.71 -5.59 1.68
CA GLN A 378 -13.45 -6.13 1.15
C GLN A 378 -13.69 -6.98 -0.11
N THR A 379 -14.78 -7.75 -0.11
CA THR A 379 -15.14 -8.79 -1.09
C THR A 379 -16.23 -8.37 -2.07
N GLU A 380 -17.06 -7.38 -1.75
CA GLU A 380 -18.22 -6.98 -2.55
C GLU A 380 -18.11 -5.54 -3.08
N GLY A 381 -18.80 -5.26 -4.18
CA GLY A 381 -18.85 -3.92 -4.77
C GLY A 381 -19.88 -3.74 -5.87
N PHE A 382 -20.13 -2.48 -6.21
CA PHE A 382 -21.01 -2.04 -7.29
C PHE A 382 -20.23 -2.02 -8.61
N LEU A 383 -20.62 -2.88 -9.54
CA LEU A 383 -20.02 -3.00 -10.87
C LEU A 383 -20.75 -2.09 -11.87
N SER A 384 -20.01 -1.33 -12.66
CA SER A 384 -20.47 -0.66 -13.89
C SER A 384 -19.63 -1.19 -15.06
N TYR A 385 -20.25 -1.80 -16.06
CA TYR A 385 -19.56 -2.33 -17.23
C TYR A 385 -20.08 -1.75 -18.55
N PRO A 386 -19.20 -1.46 -19.53
CA PRO A 386 -19.59 -0.93 -20.82
C PRO A 386 -20.33 -2.00 -21.65
N LEU A 387 -21.34 -1.56 -22.39
CA LEU A 387 -22.04 -2.36 -23.40
C LEU A 387 -21.54 -2.01 -24.83
N PRO A 388 -21.78 -2.87 -25.83
CA PRO A 388 -21.30 -2.64 -27.22
C PRO A 388 -21.85 -1.39 -27.90
N ASP A 389 -22.95 -0.82 -27.39
CA ASP A 389 -23.56 0.44 -27.83
C ASP A 389 -22.93 1.69 -27.18
N GLY A 390 -21.94 1.50 -26.30
CA GLY A 390 -21.28 2.57 -25.55
C GLY A 390 -22.04 3.06 -24.31
N THR A 391 -23.19 2.46 -23.99
CA THR A 391 -23.87 2.63 -22.69
C THR A 391 -23.18 1.80 -21.60
N TYR A 392 -23.66 1.90 -20.36
CA TYR A 392 -23.16 1.11 -19.23
C TYR A 392 -24.32 0.36 -18.56
N ARG A 393 -24.04 -0.86 -18.09
CA ARG A 393 -24.94 -1.60 -17.19
C ARG A 393 -24.34 -1.67 -15.79
N HIS A 394 -25.19 -1.49 -14.80
CA HIS A 394 -24.84 -1.59 -13.38
C HIS A 394 -25.23 -2.96 -12.80
N GLY A 395 -24.51 -3.40 -11.77
CA GLY A 395 -24.77 -4.64 -11.05
C GLY A 395 -23.97 -4.71 -9.74
N ARG A 396 -23.90 -5.90 -9.15
CA ARG A 396 -23.02 -6.21 -8.02
C ARG A 396 -22.01 -7.28 -8.41
N GLU A 397 -20.84 -7.19 -7.79
CA GLU A 397 -19.75 -8.16 -7.88
C GLU A 397 -19.44 -8.65 -6.45
N SER A 398 -19.21 -9.96 -6.30
CA SER A 398 -19.00 -10.61 -4.98
C SER A 398 -17.62 -11.25 -4.83
N SER A 399 -16.72 -11.04 -5.80
CA SER A 399 -15.31 -11.46 -5.76
C SER A 399 -14.37 -10.27 -6.05
N VAL A 400 -14.57 -9.17 -5.32
CA VAL A 400 -13.82 -7.90 -5.44
C VAL A 400 -12.49 -7.93 -4.66
N TYR A 401 -12.29 -8.91 -3.79
CA TYR A 401 -11.02 -9.05 -3.07
C TYR A 401 -9.98 -9.79 -3.91
N VAL A 402 -8.77 -9.21 -3.98
CA VAL A 402 -7.57 -9.86 -4.52
C VAL A 402 -6.54 -9.88 -3.40
N ASP A 403 -6.33 -11.05 -2.80
CA ASP A 403 -5.30 -11.25 -1.78
C ASP A 403 -3.87 -11.13 -2.35
N GLU A 404 -2.84 -11.28 -1.52
CA GLU A 404 -1.44 -11.20 -1.96
C GLU A 404 -1.07 -12.31 -2.96
N ASP A 405 -1.68 -13.50 -2.93
CA ASP A 405 -1.38 -14.58 -3.87
C ASP A 405 -2.13 -14.41 -5.20
N GLY A 406 -3.34 -13.87 -5.17
CA GLY A 406 -4.04 -13.29 -6.32
C GLY A 406 -3.34 -12.04 -6.90
N TRP A 407 -2.49 -11.36 -6.12
CA TRP A 407 -1.61 -10.29 -6.58
C TRP A 407 -0.28 -10.80 -7.16
N ARG A 408 0.20 -11.96 -6.72
CA ARG A 408 1.41 -12.64 -7.24
C ARG A 408 1.13 -13.40 -8.54
N ARG A 409 -0.12 -13.82 -8.76
CA ARG A 409 -0.61 -14.40 -10.02
C ARG A 409 -0.68 -13.34 -11.15
#